data_AF-A0A4W6DAT1-F1
#
_entry.id   AF-A0A4W6DAT1-F1
#
_cell.length_a   1.000
_cell.length_b   1.000
_cell.length_c   1.000
_cell.angle_alpha   90.00
_cell.angle_beta   90.00
_cell.angle_gamma   90.00
#
_symmetry.space_group_name_H-M   'P 1'
#
loop_
_entity.id
_entity.type
_entity.pdbx_description
1 polymer ?
#
loop_
_entity_poly.entity_id
_entity_poly.type
_entity_poly.pdbx_seq_one_letter_code
_entity_poly.pdbx_strand_id
1 'polypeptide(L)'
;MSSDDGDLENQAELEEKTRLINQVLELQHTLEDLSARVDAVKEENLKLKSENQVLGQYIENLMSASSVFQTTDTKSKRNPQSNERKTHVKLHSSLRTLTDY
;
A
#
# COMPACT_ATOMS: atom_id res chain seq x y z
N MET A 1 28.07 30.35 53.45
CA MET A 1 28.01 30.58 52.00
C MET A 1 27.93 29.21 51.34
N SER A 2 26.71 28.67 51.14
CA SER A 2 26.48 27.38 50.46
C SER A 2 25.09 27.28 49.81
N SER A 3 24.42 28.43 49.59
CA SER A 3 23.06 28.46 49.02
C SER A 3 23.04 28.71 47.52
N ASP A 4 24.16 29.17 46.94
CA ASP A 4 24.27 29.60 45.54
C ASP A 4 24.51 28.42 44.57
N ASP A 5 25.24 27.39 45.00
CA ASP A 5 25.55 26.22 44.17
C ASP A 5 24.31 25.37 43.85
N GLY A 6 23.35 25.25 44.79
CA GLY A 6 22.13 24.46 44.60
C GLY A 6 21.12 25.12 43.65
N ASP A 7 21.09 26.45 43.59
CA ASP A 7 20.22 27.19 42.68
C ASP A 7 20.73 27.12 41.23
N LEU A 8 22.05 27.09 41.02
CA LEU A 8 22.67 26.92 39.71
C LEU A 8 22.45 25.51 39.12
N GLU A 9 22.52 24.47 39.96
CA GLU A 9 22.26 23.08 39.53
C GLU A 9 20.80 22.87 39.12
N ASN A 10 19.86 23.45 39.87
CA ASN A 10 18.42 23.41 39.53
C ASN A 10 18.11 24.18 38.24
N GLN A 11 18.79 25.32 38.00
CA GLN A 11 18.66 26.07 36.75
C GLN A 11 19.18 25.28 35.55
N ALA A 12 20.31 24.58 35.68
CA ALA A 12 20.86 23.72 34.63
C ALA A 12 19.92 22.55 34.30
N GLU A 13 19.34 21.91 35.32
CA GLU A 13 18.36 20.83 35.13
C GLU A 13 17.10 21.33 34.41
N LEU A 14 16.62 22.53 34.75
CA LEU A 14 15.46 23.15 34.10
C LEU A 14 15.73 23.45 32.62
N GLU A 15 16.93 23.93 32.30
CA GLU A 15 17.36 24.18 30.92
C GLU A 15 17.45 22.87 30.11
N GLU A 16 18.00 21.81 30.70
CA GLU A 16 18.07 20.50 30.04
C GLU A 16 16.66 19.93 29.79
N LYS A 17 15.77 19.98 30.78
CA LYS A 17 14.36 19.60 30.61
C LYS A 17 13.69 20.39 29.50
N THR A 18 13.93 21.70 29.44
CA THR A 18 13.38 22.56 28.38
C THR A 18 13.90 22.16 27.00
N ARG A 19 15.19 21.85 26.86
CA ARG A 19 15.77 21.35 25.59
C ARG A 19 15.16 20.03 25.16
N LEU A 20 14.99 19.08 26.09
CA LEU A 20 14.38 17.79 25.80
C LEU A 20 12.91 17.94 25.39
N ILE A 21 12.15 18.83 26.05
CA ILE A 21 10.77 19.14 25.67
C ILE A 21 10.71 19.66 24.23
N ASN A 22 11.57 20.61 23.87
CA ASN A 22 11.61 21.15 22.51
C ASN A 22 11.94 20.06 21.48
N GLN A 23 12.90 19.19 21.75
CA GLN A 23 13.24 18.08 20.86
C GLN A 23 12.06 17.11 20.68
N VAL A 24 11.34 16.80 21.76
CA VAL A 24 10.14 15.96 21.70
C VAL A 24 9.05 16.63 20.85
N LEU A 25 8.84 17.94 21.00
CA LEU A 25 7.86 18.68 20.21
C LEU A 25 8.20 18.69 18.72
N GLU A 26 9.46 18.90 18.36
CA GLU A 26 9.92 18.85 16.97
C GLU A 26 9.72 17.46 16.34
N LEU A 27 10.02 16.40 17.11
CA LEU A 27 9.79 15.02 16.67
C LEU A 27 8.31 14.71 16.51
N GLN A 28 7.46 15.18 17.43
CA GLN A 28 6.01 15.02 17.34
C GLN A 28 5.46 15.69 16.09
N HIS A 29 5.89 16.92 15.79
CA HIS A 29 5.46 17.62 14.58
C HIS A 29 5.91 16.89 13.31
N THR A 30 7.16 16.43 13.27
CA THR A 30 7.68 15.65 12.13
C THR A 30 6.91 14.34 11.94
N LEU A 31 6.53 13.67 13.03
CA LEU A 31 5.77 12.44 12.99
C LEU A 31 4.33 12.68 12.49
N GLU A 32 3.70 13.77 12.91
CA GLU A 32 2.38 14.17 12.43
C GLU A 32 2.39 14.42 10.92
N ASP A 33 3.35 15.21 10.42
CA ASP A 33 3.52 15.45 8.99
C ASP A 33 3.74 14.16 8.20
N LEU A 34 4.56 13.25 8.73
CA LEU A 34 4.80 11.96 8.11
C LEU A 34 3.53 11.10 8.08
N SER A 35 2.74 11.10 9.17
CA SER A 35 1.47 10.39 9.25
C SER A 35 0.48 10.91 8.20
N ALA A 36 0.34 12.23 8.08
CA ALA A 36 -0.52 12.84 7.08
C ALA A 36 -0.11 12.47 5.64
N ARG A 37 1.20 12.45 5.37
CA ARG A 37 1.73 12.00 4.07
C ARG A 37 1.44 10.53 3.79
N VAL A 38 1.57 9.67 4.80
CA VAL A 38 1.23 8.24 4.67
C VAL A 38 -0.25 8.06 4.34
N ASP A 39 -1.13 8.80 4.99
CA ASP A 39 -2.57 8.71 4.74
C ASP A 39 -2.92 9.21 3.32
N ALA A 40 -2.29 10.29 2.86
CA ALA A 40 -2.45 10.77 1.48
C ALA A 40 -2.00 9.72 0.44
N VAL A 41 -0.85 9.08 0.66
CA VAL A 41 -0.34 8.01 -0.23
C VAL A 41 -1.27 6.79 -0.23
N LYS A 42 -1.82 6.41 0.92
CA LYS A 42 -2.81 5.32 1.01
C LYS A 42 -4.07 5.65 0.22
N GLU A 43 -4.58 6.89 0.32
CA GLU A 43 -5.77 7.31 -0.41
C GLU A 43 -5.54 7.28 -1.93
N GLU A 44 -4.40 7.80 -2.39
CA GLU A 44 -4.01 7.73 -3.81
C GLU A 44 -3.87 6.29 -4.30
N ASN A 45 -3.24 5.42 -3.51
CA ASN A 45 -3.11 4.01 -3.84
C ASN A 45 -4.48 3.31 -3.98
N LEU A 46 -5.44 3.62 -3.10
CA LEU A 46 -6.80 3.09 -3.19
C LEU A 46 -7.51 3.55 -4.47
N LYS A 47 -7.35 4.83 -4.86
CA LYS A 47 -7.90 5.36 -6.12
C LYS A 47 -7.31 4.61 -7.32
N LEU A 48 -5.99 4.44 -7.36
CA LEU A 48 -5.32 3.70 -8.43
C LEU A 48 -5.75 2.23 -8.48
N LYS A 49 -5.90 1.56 -7.34
CA LYS A 49 -6.41 0.18 -7.27
C LYS A 49 -7.83 0.08 -7.83
N SER A 50 -8.70 1.05 -7.50
CA SER A 50 -10.06 1.10 -8.05
C SER A 50 -10.05 1.33 -9.56
N GLU A 51 -9.22 2.23 -10.08
CA GLU A 51 -9.12 2.48 -11.52
C GLU A 51 -8.61 1.25 -12.27
N ASN A 52 -7.54 0.63 -11.76
CA ASN A 52 -6.98 -0.59 -12.32
C ASN A 52 -7.99 -1.74 -12.34
N GLN A 53 -8.86 -1.85 -11.33
CA GLN A 53 -9.93 -2.85 -11.32
C GLN A 53 -10.93 -2.61 -12.46
N VAL A 54 -11.36 -1.36 -12.67
CA VAL A 54 -12.29 -0.99 -13.75
C VAL A 54 -11.66 -1.25 -15.12
N LEU A 55 -10.39 -0.87 -15.31
CA LEU A 55 -9.65 -1.11 -16.54
C LEU A 55 -9.44 -2.61 -16.79
N GLY A 56 -9.12 -3.38 -15.74
CA GLY A 56 -8.99 -4.83 -15.81
C GLY A 56 -10.28 -5.49 -16.31
N GLN A 57 -11.43 -5.12 -15.73
CA GLN A 57 -12.73 -5.63 -16.16
C GLN A 57 -13.04 -5.25 -17.62
N TYR A 58 -12.70 -4.04 -18.04
CA TYR A 58 -12.90 -3.60 -19.42
C TYR A 58 -12.10 -4.45 -20.40
N ILE A 59 -10.83 -4.74 -20.10
CA ILE A 59 -9.98 -5.62 -20.92
C ILE A 59 -10.56 -7.04 -20.94
N GLU A 60 -11.00 -7.58 -19.80
CA GLU A 60 -11.65 -8.91 -19.75
C GLU A 60 -12.92 -8.97 -20.62
N ASN A 61 -13.73 -7.91 -20.60
CA ASN A 61 -14.94 -7.83 -21.43
C ASN A 61 -14.60 -7.78 -22.92
N LEU A 62 -13.54 -7.06 -23.31
CA LEU A 62 -13.08 -7.02 -24.70
C LEU A 62 -12.51 -8.37 -25.16
N MET A 63 -11.71 -9.03 -24.32
CA MET A 63 -11.11 -10.33 -24.64
C MET A 63 -12.17 -11.43 -24.76
N SER A 64 -13.21 -11.41 -23.91
CA SER A 64 -14.30 -12.39 -23.97
C SER A 64 -15.24 -12.17 -25.15
N ALA A 65 -15.51 -10.92 -25.53
CA ALA A 65 -16.36 -10.57 -26.68
C ALA A 65 -15.66 -10.73 -28.04
N SER A 66 -14.32 -10.71 -28.08
CA SER A 66 -13.56 -10.85 -29.32
C SER A 66 -13.18 -12.30 -29.61
N SER A 67 -13.65 -12.82 -30.74
CA SER A 67 -13.31 -14.18 -31.20
C SER A 67 -11.83 -14.36 -31.57
N VAL A 68 -11.09 -13.26 -31.76
CA VAL A 68 -9.64 -13.27 -32.09
C VAL A 68 -8.80 -13.80 -30.92
N PHE A 69 -9.26 -13.61 -29.67
CA PHE A 69 -8.54 -14.09 -28.49
C PHE A 69 -8.96 -15.51 -28.04
N GLN A 70 -9.95 -16.13 -28.71
CA GLN A 70 -10.40 -17.49 -28.41
C GLN A 70 -9.63 -18.58 -29.17
N THR A 71 -8.71 -18.24 -30.08
CA THR A 71 -8.10 -19.19 -31.02
C THR A 71 -6.60 -19.41 -30.81
N THR A 72 -6.18 -19.94 -29.66
CA THR A 72 -4.87 -20.62 -29.53
C THR A 72 -4.94 -21.95 -28.78
N ASP A 73 -6.06 -22.68 -28.91
CA ASP A 73 -6.13 -24.10 -28.55
C ASP A 73 -6.37 -24.94 -29.81
N THR A 74 -5.34 -25.06 -30.66
CA THR A 74 -5.37 -26.06 -31.74
C THR A 74 -5.20 -27.46 -31.13
N LYS A 75 -6.35 -28.14 -31.01
CA LYS A 75 -6.56 -29.61 -31.03
C LYS A 75 -5.65 -30.47 -30.16
N SER A 76 -6.19 -30.90 -29.02
CA SER A 76 -5.99 -32.27 -28.53
C SER A 76 -7.34 -32.89 -28.18
N LYS A 77 -7.79 -33.82 -29.03
CA LYS A 77 -8.96 -34.69 -28.78
C LYS A 77 -8.75 -35.44 -27.45
N ARG A 78 -9.68 -35.31 -26.49
CA ARG A 78 -10.48 -36.42 -25.91
C ARG A 78 -11.25 -36.03 -24.63
N ASN A 79 -12.50 -36.53 -24.60
CA ASN A 79 -13.52 -36.62 -23.55
C ASN A 79 -14.48 -35.42 -23.26
N PRO A 80 -15.82 -35.60 -23.42
CA PRO A 80 -16.83 -34.57 -23.17
C PRO A 80 -17.27 -34.42 -21.70
N GLN A 81 -16.53 -34.96 -20.74
CA GLN A 81 -16.97 -34.97 -19.35
C GLN A 81 -15.75 -34.66 -18.46
N SER A 82 -15.85 -33.62 -17.63
CA SER A 82 -14.83 -33.09 -16.71
C SER A 82 -13.82 -32.06 -17.28
N ASN A 83 -14.21 -30.82 -17.59
CA ASN A 83 -13.21 -29.71 -17.62
C ASN A 83 -13.72 -28.26 -17.58
N GLU A 84 -14.90 -27.97 -17.01
CA GLU A 84 -15.40 -26.58 -16.96
C GLU A 84 -14.65 -25.64 -15.98
N ARG A 85 -13.65 -26.12 -15.23
CA ARG A 85 -13.04 -25.33 -14.13
C ARG A 85 -11.56 -25.00 -14.28
N LYS A 86 -10.86 -25.42 -15.34
CA LYS A 86 -9.38 -25.29 -15.39
C LYS A 86 -8.86 -24.12 -16.22
N THR A 87 -9.60 -23.64 -17.22
CA THR A 87 -9.18 -22.50 -18.05
C THR A 87 -9.38 -21.15 -17.34
N HIS A 88 -10.40 -21.03 -16.49
CA HIS A 88 -10.69 -19.83 -15.70
C HIS A 88 -9.61 -19.50 -14.63
N VAL A 89 -8.77 -20.46 -14.25
CA VAL A 89 -7.83 -20.31 -13.11
C VAL A 89 -6.46 -19.75 -13.54
N LYS A 90 -6.02 -20.00 -14.77
CA LYS A 90 -4.62 -19.77 -15.18
C LYS A 90 -4.30 -18.31 -15.57
N LEU A 91 -5.27 -17.57 -16.10
CA LEU A 91 -5.14 -16.12 -16.32
C LEU A 91 -5.38 -15.35 -15.03
N HIS A 92 -6.32 -15.80 -14.20
CA HIS A 92 -6.64 -15.17 -12.92
C HIS A 92 -5.48 -15.23 -11.91
N SER A 93 -4.57 -16.22 -12.01
CA SER A 93 -3.38 -16.29 -11.16
C SER A 93 -2.30 -15.28 -11.55
N SER A 94 -2.16 -14.94 -12.84
CA SER A 94 -1.11 -14.02 -13.31
C SER A 94 -1.47 -12.55 -13.08
N LEU A 95 -2.77 -12.18 -13.09
CA LEU A 95 -3.19 -10.82 -12.72
C LEU A 95 -3.20 -10.60 -11.20
N ARG A 96 -3.50 -11.63 -10.39
CA ARG A 96 -3.55 -11.50 -8.93
C ARG A 96 -2.17 -11.21 -8.34
N THR A 97 -1.10 -11.81 -8.86
CA THR A 97 0.29 -11.54 -8.44
C THR A 97 0.77 -10.11 -8.71
N LEU A 98 0.09 -9.35 -9.58
CA LEU A 98 0.40 -7.94 -9.84
C LEU A 98 -0.43 -6.97 -8.97
N THR A 99 -1.44 -7.46 -8.26
CA THR A 99 -2.33 -6.63 -7.42
C THR A 99 -2.01 -6.73 -5.92
N ASP A 100 -1.27 -7.77 -5.52
CA ASP A 100 -0.95 -8.10 -4.12
C ASP A 100 0.38 -7.52 -3.59
N TYR A 101 0.95 -6.50 -4.25
CA TYR A 101 2.03 -5.67 -3.69
C TYR A 101 1.50 -4.32 -3.17
#